data_AF-A0AAE8HTX5-F1
#
_entry.id   AF-A0AAE8HTX5-F1
#
_cell.length_a   1.000
_cell.length_b   1.000
_cell.length_c   1.000
_cell.angle_alpha   90.00
_cell.angle_beta   90.00
_cell.angle_gamma   90.00
#
_symmetry.space_group_name_H-M   'P 1'
#
loop_
_entity.id
_entity.type
_entity.pdbx_description
1 polymer ?
#
loop_
_entity_poly.entity_id
_entity_poly.type
_entity_poly.pdbx_seq_one_letter_code
_entity_poly.pdbx_strand_id
1 'polypeptide(L)'
;MNIDLAPPRLSPGSRVRIHGRPYIVGEMQGAGRVFVAADDGTDMLLSYGRQLEMVRGGILRSEASYTALTPEILINLKRDWGTFTPRERQEAQQRHAYCRAIRDLPAPFRDRSEAITAAFEAMVLPEGHSADDVPTPRLARSWYLLWVTSGFDIRALVSNTSARGNRSKRYDSWVAEEIDRAIDEVYATELKGSIRQAMFHARDLIRVRAAAEGLPLPTRSKHAIGRKAIENAIAKRGYWETLSKREGRQEAERQMRLKGAGPQAEYPLAEVEIDHTLLDIIVR
;
A
#
# COMPACT_ATOMS: atom_id res chain seq x y z
N MET A 1 6.56 -1.34 13.15
CA MET A 1 6.06 -2.65 13.64
C MET A 1 7.11 -3.18 14.61
N ASN A 2 6.76 -3.36 15.88
CA ASN A 2 7.66 -3.95 16.87
C ASN A 2 7.35 -5.45 16.89
N ILE A 3 8.17 -6.26 16.22
CA ILE A 3 8.00 -7.71 16.17
C ILE A 3 8.78 -8.28 17.35
N ASP A 4 8.08 -8.68 18.41
CA ASP A 4 8.71 -9.37 19.52
C ASP A 4 8.75 -10.88 19.26
N LEU A 5 9.94 -11.45 19.42
CA LEU A 5 10.20 -12.84 19.17
C LEU A 5 9.85 -13.67 20.42
N ALA A 6 8.57 -13.73 20.78
CA ALA A 6 8.10 -14.52 21.91
C ALA A 6 8.57 -16.00 21.82
N PRO A 7 9.09 -16.58 22.92
CA PRO A 7 9.47 -17.98 22.93
C PRO A 7 8.24 -18.88 22.72
N PRO A 8 8.39 -20.02 22.02
CA PRO A 8 7.29 -20.95 21.81
C PRO A 8 6.86 -21.60 23.12
N ARG A 9 5.54 -21.68 23.35
CA ARG A 9 4.98 -22.50 24.43
C ARG A 9 4.96 -23.95 23.96
N LEU A 10 5.64 -24.82 24.70
CA LEU A 10 5.75 -26.24 24.37
C LEU A 10 4.79 -27.11 25.20
N SER A 11 3.80 -26.54 25.90
CA SER A 11 2.81 -27.36 26.61
C SER A 11 1.93 -28.14 25.63
N PRO A 12 1.49 -29.37 25.95
CA PRO A 12 0.56 -30.13 25.11
C PRO A 12 -0.67 -29.29 24.71
N GLY A 13 -1.08 -29.39 23.45
CA GLY A 13 -2.17 -28.61 22.84
C GLY A 13 -1.77 -27.20 22.39
N SER A 14 -0.56 -26.72 22.71
CA SER A 14 -0.08 -25.42 22.22
C SER A 14 0.16 -25.45 20.70
N ARG A 15 -0.01 -24.29 20.04
CA ARG A 15 0.31 -24.14 18.61
C ARG A 15 1.67 -23.49 18.42
N VAL A 16 2.49 -24.12 17.59
CA VAL A 16 3.81 -23.63 17.20
C VAL A 16 3.95 -23.69 15.68
N ARG A 17 4.96 -23.01 15.14
CA ARG A 17 5.37 -23.19 13.75
C ARG A 17 6.79 -23.72 13.68
N ILE A 18 7.00 -24.65 12.75
CA ILE A 18 8.30 -25.21 12.42
C ILE A 18 8.51 -24.96 10.93
N HIS A 19 9.57 -24.23 10.56
CA HIS A 19 9.80 -23.79 9.17
C HIS A 19 8.58 -23.06 8.56
N GLY A 20 7.85 -22.29 9.37
CA GLY A 20 6.64 -21.57 8.93
C GLY A 20 5.39 -22.45 8.79
N ARG A 21 5.50 -23.77 8.89
CA ARG A 21 4.37 -24.71 8.87
C ARG A 21 3.78 -24.87 10.28
N PRO A 22 2.44 -24.87 10.45
CA PRO A 22 1.80 -24.96 11.76
C PRO A 22 1.80 -26.40 12.31
N TYR A 23 2.13 -26.53 13.60
CA TYR A 23 2.12 -27.79 14.35
C TYR A 23 1.39 -27.62 15.69
N ILE A 24 0.75 -28.69 16.15
CA ILE A 24 0.22 -28.84 17.51
C ILE A 24 1.24 -29.61 18.34
N VAL A 25 1.55 -29.09 19.51
CA VAL A 25 2.47 -29.73 20.44
C VAL A 25 1.76 -30.90 21.12
N GLY A 26 2.29 -32.11 20.97
CA GLY A 26 1.79 -33.32 21.59
C GLY A 26 2.46 -33.65 22.91
N GLU A 27 2.17 -34.86 23.42
CA GLU A 27 2.76 -35.40 24.63
C GLU A 27 4.27 -35.69 24.48
N MET A 28 4.94 -35.82 25.63
CA MET A 28 6.30 -36.36 25.63
C MET A 28 6.28 -37.85 25.36
N GLN A 29 7.16 -38.31 24.48
CA GLN A 29 7.36 -39.71 24.17
C GLN A 29 8.85 -40.03 24.34
N GLY A 30 9.19 -40.74 25.43
CA GLY A 30 10.57 -40.98 25.82
C GLY A 30 11.36 -39.69 26.06
N ALA A 31 12.49 -39.52 25.37
CA ALA A 31 13.37 -38.34 25.46
C ALA A 31 12.98 -37.18 24.51
N GLY A 32 11.84 -37.30 23.83
CA GLY A 32 11.38 -36.33 22.84
C GLY A 32 9.93 -35.89 23.06
N ARG A 33 9.48 -35.00 22.18
CA ARG A 33 8.09 -34.51 22.12
C ARG A 33 7.57 -34.67 20.70
N VAL A 34 6.32 -35.11 20.58
CA VAL A 34 5.65 -35.25 19.30
C VAL A 34 5.07 -33.89 18.88
N PHE A 35 5.21 -33.56 17.60
CA PHE A 35 4.61 -32.40 16.97
C PHE A 35 3.76 -32.90 15.83
N VAL A 36 2.46 -32.60 15.87
CA VAL A 36 1.49 -33.04 14.86
C VAL A 36 1.24 -31.88 13.90
N ALA A 37 1.49 -32.06 12.61
CA ALA A 37 1.25 -31.02 11.62
C ALA A 37 -0.25 -30.70 11.54
N ALA A 38 -0.61 -29.42 11.58
CA ALA A 38 -2.01 -29.00 11.68
C ALA A 38 -2.78 -29.11 10.34
N ASP A 39 -2.07 -29.33 9.23
CA ASP A 39 -2.60 -29.39 7.87
C ASP A 39 -2.86 -30.82 7.39
N ASP A 40 -1.93 -31.75 7.60
CA ASP A 40 -2.06 -33.15 7.15
C ASP A 40 -2.05 -34.19 8.28
N GLY A 41 -1.87 -33.76 9.54
CA GLY A 41 -1.81 -34.66 10.69
C GLY A 41 -0.52 -35.48 10.78
N THR A 42 0.54 -35.13 10.04
CA THR A 42 1.82 -35.85 10.11
C THR A 42 2.55 -35.61 11.42
N ASP A 43 2.99 -36.69 12.05
CA ASP A 43 3.70 -36.66 13.32
C ASP A 43 5.21 -36.52 13.12
N MET A 44 5.83 -35.69 13.96
CA MET A 44 7.26 -35.50 14.01
C MET A 44 7.73 -35.56 15.46
N LEU A 45 8.57 -36.54 15.79
CA LEU A 45 9.22 -36.65 17.10
C LEU A 45 10.51 -35.83 17.11
N LEU A 46 10.62 -34.85 18.01
CA LEU A 46 11.85 -34.08 18.21
C LEU A 46 12.44 -34.32 19.60
N SER A 47 13.74 -34.63 19.67
CA SER A 47 14.47 -34.70 20.94
C SER A 47 14.56 -33.32 21.61
N TYR A 48 14.74 -33.29 22.92
CA TYR A 48 14.89 -32.02 23.66
C TYR A 48 16.04 -31.14 23.12
N GLY A 49 17.20 -31.75 22.82
CA GLY A 49 18.34 -31.05 22.23
C GLY A 49 18.00 -30.41 20.88
N ARG A 50 17.28 -31.14 20.02
CA ARG A 50 16.84 -30.63 18.72
C ARG A 50 15.81 -29.51 18.84
N GLN A 51 14.88 -29.62 19.80
CA GLN A 51 13.94 -28.53 20.09
C GLN A 51 14.68 -27.25 20.48
N LEU A 52 15.66 -27.33 21.38
CA LEU A 52 16.45 -26.18 21.83
C LEU A 52 17.25 -25.56 20.69
N GLU A 53 17.87 -26.39 19.85
CA GLU A 53 18.59 -25.95 18.64
C GLU A 53 17.65 -25.19 17.69
N MET A 54 16.45 -25.73 17.44
CA MET A 54 15.47 -25.11 16.55
C MET A 54 14.91 -23.81 17.11
N VAL A 55 14.73 -23.70 18.44
CA VAL A 55 14.33 -22.44 19.08
C VAL A 55 15.42 -21.38 18.93
N ARG A 56 16.69 -21.73 19.20
CA ARG A 56 17.85 -20.83 19.05
C ARG A 56 18.07 -20.42 17.59
N GLY A 57 17.83 -21.34 16.65
CA GLY A 57 17.91 -21.10 15.21
C GLY A 57 16.73 -20.31 14.65
N GLY A 58 15.68 -20.04 15.45
CA GLY A 58 14.47 -19.37 14.99
C GLY A 58 13.57 -20.21 14.09
N ILE A 59 13.81 -21.53 14.01
CA ILE A 59 13.05 -22.48 13.20
C ILE A 59 11.74 -22.86 13.91
N LEU A 60 11.80 -23.10 15.22
CA LEU A 60 10.63 -23.44 16.06
C LEU A 60 10.16 -22.18 16.79
N ARG A 61 8.94 -21.73 16.48
CA ARG A 61 8.42 -20.43 16.89
C ARG A 61 6.99 -20.52 17.41
N SER A 62 6.57 -19.53 18.18
CA SER A 62 5.18 -19.38 18.62
C SER A 62 4.28 -19.01 17.43
N GLU A 63 3.10 -19.65 17.34
CA GLU A 63 2.06 -19.26 16.39
C GLU A 63 1.62 -17.80 16.60
N ALA A 64 1.64 -17.32 17.85
CA ALA A 64 1.22 -15.97 18.19
C ALA A 64 2.03 -14.88 17.44
N SER A 65 3.34 -15.09 17.29
CA SER A 65 4.20 -14.16 16.55
C SER A 65 3.82 -14.09 15.07
N TYR A 66 3.43 -15.22 14.47
CA TYR A 66 3.00 -15.27 13.07
C TYR A 66 1.63 -14.61 12.89
N THR A 67 0.69 -14.86 13.80
CA THR A 67 -0.65 -14.23 13.74
C THR A 67 -0.60 -12.71 13.97
N ALA A 68 0.46 -12.21 14.61
CA ALA A 68 0.69 -10.79 14.80
C ALA A 68 1.28 -10.09 13.55
N LEU A 69 1.58 -10.83 12.48
CA LEU A 69 1.98 -10.23 11.20
C LEU A 69 0.84 -9.39 10.60
N THR A 70 1.18 -8.34 9.85
CA THR A 70 0.15 -7.51 9.25
C THR A 70 -0.64 -8.28 8.18
N PRO A 71 -1.92 -7.95 7.95
CA PRO A 71 -2.74 -8.65 6.95
C PRO A 71 -2.10 -8.70 5.56
N GLU A 72 -1.40 -7.64 5.15
CA GLU A 72 -0.73 -7.55 3.85
C GLU A 72 0.39 -8.59 3.71
N ILE A 73 1.15 -8.80 4.79
CA ILE A 73 2.22 -9.80 4.83
C ILE A 73 1.61 -11.20 4.74
N LEU A 74 0.54 -11.45 5.51
CA LEU A 74 -0.18 -12.74 5.47
C LEU A 74 -0.76 -13.04 4.09
N ILE A 75 -1.24 -12.01 3.37
CA ILE A 75 -1.67 -12.14 1.98
C ILE A 75 -0.50 -12.53 1.09
N ASN A 76 0.65 -11.86 1.21
CA ASN A 76 1.83 -12.17 0.40
C ASN A 76 2.30 -13.62 0.60
N LEU A 77 2.29 -14.11 1.84
CA LEU A 77 2.69 -15.48 2.17
C LEU A 77 1.78 -16.54 1.52
N LYS A 78 0.51 -16.21 1.23
CA LYS A 78 -0.43 -17.09 0.54
C LYS A 78 -0.36 -17.00 -0.97
N ARG A 79 0.25 -15.95 -1.53
CA ARG A 79 0.36 -15.75 -2.98
C ARG A 79 1.50 -16.61 -3.54
N ASP A 80 1.32 -17.06 -4.77
CA ASP A 80 2.40 -17.69 -5.50
C ASP A 80 3.51 -16.70 -5.84
N TRP A 81 4.77 -17.15 -5.81
CA TRP A 81 5.93 -16.30 -6.05
C TRP A 81 5.94 -15.71 -7.47
N GLY A 82 5.39 -16.41 -8.47
CA GLY A 82 5.27 -15.94 -9.84
C GLY A 82 4.29 -14.77 -10.03
N THR A 83 3.40 -14.53 -9.06
CA THR A 83 2.42 -13.45 -9.12
C THR A 83 3.04 -12.07 -8.83
N PHE A 84 4.19 -12.02 -8.17
CA PHE A 84 4.88 -10.76 -7.87
C PHE A 84 5.57 -10.21 -9.13
N THR A 85 5.53 -8.89 -9.28
CA THR A 85 6.19 -8.21 -10.40
C THR A 85 7.71 -8.45 -10.36
N PRO A 86 8.43 -8.38 -11.51
CA PRO A 86 9.89 -8.53 -11.52
C PRO A 86 10.61 -7.59 -10.53
N ARG A 87 10.13 -6.35 -10.41
CA ARG A 87 10.66 -5.35 -9.47
C ARG A 87 10.46 -5.76 -8.01
N GLU A 88 9.28 -6.24 -7.64
CA GLU A 88 9.00 -6.71 -6.27
C GLU A 88 9.86 -7.92 -5.90
N ARG A 89 10.06 -8.85 -6.84
CA ARG A 89 10.92 -10.02 -6.64
C ARG A 89 12.38 -9.62 -6.46
N GLN A 90 12.88 -8.70 -7.29
CA GLN A 90 14.23 -8.17 -7.16
C GLN A 90 14.45 -7.47 -5.81
N GLU A 91 13.52 -6.60 -5.41
CA GLU A 91 13.61 -5.90 -4.12
C GLU A 91 13.61 -6.89 -2.93
N ALA A 92 12.76 -7.92 -2.98
CA ALA A 92 12.71 -8.96 -1.96
C ALA A 92 14.01 -9.80 -1.93
N GLN A 93 14.61 -10.10 -3.08
CA GLN A 93 15.91 -10.78 -3.17
C GLN A 93 17.04 -9.93 -2.59
N GLN A 94 17.05 -8.63 -2.86
CA GLN A 94 18.01 -7.68 -2.28
C GLN A 94 17.88 -7.66 -0.75
N ARG A 95 16.66 -7.50 -0.22
CA ARG A 95 16.39 -7.56 1.23
C ARG A 95 16.81 -8.90 1.84
N HIS A 96 16.57 -10.00 1.14
CA HIS A 96 16.94 -11.34 1.58
C HIS A 96 18.45 -11.50 1.75
N ALA A 97 19.28 -10.88 0.89
CA ALA A 97 20.73 -10.90 1.05
C ALA A 97 21.17 -10.30 2.40
N TYR A 98 20.64 -9.14 2.77
CA TYR A 98 20.90 -8.53 4.08
C TYR A 98 20.39 -9.39 5.25
N CYS A 99 19.22 -10.02 5.10
CA CYS A 99 18.71 -10.94 6.12
C CYS A 99 19.62 -12.18 6.29
N ARG A 100 20.22 -12.70 5.22
CA ARG A 100 21.20 -13.79 5.30
C ARG A 100 22.48 -13.35 6.01
N ALA A 101 23.03 -12.18 5.69
CA ALA A 101 24.20 -11.65 6.40
C ALA A 101 23.96 -11.54 7.92
N ILE A 102 22.77 -11.07 8.34
CA ILE A 102 22.41 -11.05 9.78
C ILE A 102 22.28 -12.47 10.36
N ARG A 103 21.73 -13.42 9.59
CA ARG A 103 21.57 -14.81 10.05
C ARG A 103 22.92 -15.51 10.24
N ASP A 104 23.91 -15.20 9.42
CA ASP A 104 25.23 -15.84 9.47
C ASP A 104 26.05 -15.37 10.68
N LEU A 105 25.70 -14.22 11.27
CA LEU A 105 26.24 -13.79 12.56
C LEU A 105 25.85 -14.75 13.70
N PRO A 106 26.72 -14.95 14.70
CA PRO A 106 26.35 -15.67 15.92
C PRO A 106 25.17 -14.99 16.63
N ALA A 107 24.27 -15.79 17.22
CA ALA A 107 23.03 -15.32 17.82
C ALA A 107 23.16 -14.09 18.75
N PRO A 108 24.19 -13.98 19.63
CA PRO A 108 24.37 -12.82 20.52
C PRO A 108 24.75 -11.50 19.83
N PHE A 109 25.05 -11.54 18.53
CA PHE A 109 25.47 -10.38 17.75
C PHE A 109 24.41 -9.92 16.73
N ARG A 110 23.32 -10.68 16.55
CA ARG A 110 22.28 -10.40 15.54
C ARG A 110 21.40 -9.18 15.86
N ASP A 111 21.52 -8.63 17.06
CA ASP A 111 20.84 -7.43 17.52
C ASP A 111 21.79 -6.23 17.72
N ARG A 112 23.11 -6.45 17.61
CA ARG A 112 24.12 -5.41 17.78
C ARG A 112 24.38 -4.69 16.48
N SER A 113 24.09 -3.39 16.44
CA SER A 113 24.26 -2.56 15.24
C SER A 113 25.67 -2.63 14.66
N GLU A 114 26.72 -2.62 15.51
CA GLU A 114 28.12 -2.69 15.08
C GLU A 114 28.44 -3.98 14.31
N ALA A 115 27.99 -5.13 14.83
CA ALA A 115 28.22 -6.42 14.19
C ALA A 115 27.45 -6.55 12.87
N ILE A 116 26.22 -5.99 12.82
CA ILE A 116 25.41 -5.96 11.59
C ILE A 116 26.09 -5.08 10.54
N THR A 117 26.58 -3.90 10.92
CA THR A 117 27.30 -3.01 9.99
C THR A 117 28.56 -3.68 9.44
N ALA A 118 29.38 -4.29 10.30
CA ALA A 118 30.58 -5.02 9.87
C ALA A 118 30.23 -6.19 8.92
N ALA A 119 29.12 -6.89 9.17
CA ALA A 119 28.65 -7.94 8.27
C ALA A 119 28.23 -7.38 6.90
N PHE A 120 27.65 -6.18 6.83
CA PHE A 120 27.26 -5.54 5.58
C PHE A 120 28.46 -5.02 4.79
N GLU A 121 29.47 -4.47 5.47
CA GLU A 121 30.73 -4.04 4.84
C GLU A 121 31.51 -5.22 4.24
N ALA A 122 31.46 -6.40 4.88
CA ALA A 122 32.11 -7.61 4.41
C ALA A 122 31.31 -8.37 3.32
N MET A 123 30.05 -8.00 3.09
CA MET A 123 29.15 -8.69 2.16
C MET A 123 29.31 -8.14 0.73
N VAL A 124 29.23 -9.01 -0.27
CA VAL A 124 29.06 -8.58 -1.67
C VAL A 124 27.68 -7.93 -1.82
N LEU A 125 27.66 -6.67 -2.24
CA LEU A 125 26.41 -5.93 -2.40
C LEU A 125 25.48 -6.62 -3.42
N PRO A 126 24.16 -6.64 -3.17
CA PRO A 126 23.19 -7.13 -4.14
C PRO A 126 23.28 -6.35 -5.46
N GLU A 127 22.92 -7.00 -6.58
CA GLU A 127 22.89 -6.34 -7.88
C GLU A 127 22.02 -5.08 -7.86
N GLY A 128 22.60 -3.98 -8.36
CA GLY A 128 21.95 -2.67 -8.43
C GLY A 128 22.00 -1.84 -7.15
N HIS A 129 22.66 -2.32 -6.08
CA HIS A 129 22.93 -1.53 -4.87
C HIS A 129 24.33 -0.94 -4.90
N SER A 130 24.44 0.34 -4.55
CA SER A 130 25.69 1.03 -4.22
C SER A 130 25.93 1.05 -2.70
N ALA A 131 27.08 1.57 -2.27
CA ALA A 131 27.38 1.75 -0.84
C ALA A 131 26.34 2.65 -0.13
N ASP A 132 25.74 3.59 -0.87
CA ASP A 132 24.71 4.50 -0.34
C ASP A 132 23.34 3.81 -0.15
N ASP A 133 23.12 2.68 -0.83
CA ASP A 133 21.89 1.91 -0.76
C ASP A 133 21.89 0.88 0.40
N VAL A 134 22.95 0.85 1.21
CA VAL A 134 23.03 -0.04 2.37
C VAL A 134 21.99 0.38 3.41
N PRO A 135 21.08 -0.51 3.80
CA PRO A 135 20.05 -0.19 4.78
C PRO A 135 20.68 0.04 6.16
N THR A 136 20.09 0.95 6.92
CA THR A 136 20.46 1.11 8.34
C THR A 136 20.30 -0.22 9.10
N PRO A 137 21.15 -0.53 10.10
CA PRO A 137 21.06 -1.78 10.87
C PRO A 137 19.67 -2.01 11.48
N ARG A 138 19.00 -0.93 11.91
CA ARG A 138 17.63 -0.97 12.43
C ARG A 138 16.62 -1.45 11.39
N LEU A 139 16.70 -0.93 10.16
CA LEU A 139 15.81 -1.31 9.07
C LEU A 139 16.05 -2.77 8.66
N ALA A 140 17.30 -3.16 8.46
CA ALA A 140 17.64 -4.54 8.09
C ALA A 140 17.28 -5.55 9.18
N ARG A 141 17.44 -5.18 10.46
CA ARG A 141 16.96 -5.99 11.59
C ARG A 141 15.44 -6.17 11.55
N SER A 142 14.68 -5.12 11.21
CA SER A 142 13.23 -5.26 11.06
C SER A 142 12.84 -6.27 9.97
N TRP A 143 13.57 -6.31 8.85
CA TRP A 143 13.38 -7.29 7.78
C TRP A 143 13.77 -8.69 8.23
N TYR A 144 14.89 -8.84 8.94
CA TYR A 144 15.32 -10.12 9.49
C TYR A 144 14.28 -10.69 10.47
N LEU A 145 13.76 -9.89 11.41
CA LEU A 145 12.72 -10.33 12.34
C LEU A 145 11.44 -10.76 11.62
N LEU A 146 11.06 -10.04 10.57
CA LEU A 146 9.93 -10.38 9.72
C LEU A 146 10.14 -11.71 8.97
N TRP A 147 11.32 -11.89 8.38
CA TRP A 147 11.71 -13.12 7.69
C TRP A 147 11.77 -14.32 8.64
N VAL A 148 12.33 -14.18 9.83
CA VAL A 148 12.33 -15.24 10.86
C VAL A 148 10.91 -15.58 11.32
N THR A 149 10.08 -14.56 11.57
CA THR A 149 8.70 -14.75 12.06
C THR A 149 7.80 -15.43 11.02
N SER A 150 8.04 -15.20 9.73
CA SER A 150 7.35 -15.87 8.63
C SER A 150 7.88 -17.27 8.33
N GLY A 151 8.85 -17.79 9.09
CA GLY A 151 9.43 -19.11 8.86
C GLY A 151 10.46 -19.15 7.74
N PHE A 152 11.15 -18.03 7.51
CA PHE A 152 12.15 -17.84 6.47
C PHE A 152 11.59 -17.77 5.03
N ASP A 153 10.32 -17.40 4.85
CA ASP A 153 9.74 -17.20 3.52
C ASP A 153 10.10 -15.81 2.94
N ILE A 154 10.72 -15.81 1.76
CA ILE A 154 11.11 -14.59 1.04
C ILE A 154 9.91 -13.69 0.68
N ARG A 155 8.71 -14.27 0.54
CA ARG A 155 7.46 -13.53 0.27
C ARG A 155 7.14 -12.48 1.34
N ALA A 156 7.58 -12.69 2.58
CA ALA A 156 7.42 -11.71 3.64
C ALA A 156 8.23 -10.42 3.41
N LEU A 157 9.31 -10.50 2.62
CA LEU A 157 10.21 -9.38 2.36
C LEU A 157 9.75 -8.47 1.21
N VAL A 158 8.67 -8.82 0.51
CA VAL A 158 8.10 -7.99 -0.57
C VAL A 158 7.60 -6.66 -0.01
N SER A 159 7.91 -5.55 -0.71
CA SER A 159 7.47 -4.23 -0.27
C SER A 159 5.98 -4.03 -0.53
N ASN A 160 5.22 -3.83 0.56
CA ASN A 160 3.80 -3.49 0.48
C ASN A 160 3.58 -2.00 0.19
N THR A 161 4.40 -1.40 -0.67
CA THR A 161 4.37 0.05 -0.94
C THR A 161 3.06 0.44 -1.63
N SER A 162 2.52 -0.42 -2.50
CA SER A 162 1.20 -0.27 -3.12
C SER A 162 0.03 -0.39 -2.12
N ALA A 163 0.26 -1.02 -0.98
CA ALA A 163 -0.70 -1.11 0.13
C ALA A 163 -0.65 0.10 1.07
N ARG A 164 0.34 0.99 0.91
CA ARG A 164 0.42 2.23 1.69
C ARG A 164 -0.62 3.24 1.21
N GLY A 165 -1.03 4.10 2.13
CA GLY A 165 -2.02 5.15 1.89
C GLY A 165 -3.31 4.90 2.66
N ASN A 166 -3.93 5.98 3.14
CA ASN A 166 -5.21 5.86 3.81
C ASN A 166 -6.30 5.50 2.77
N ARG A 167 -6.78 4.26 2.81
CA ARG A 167 -7.89 3.77 1.97
C ARG A 167 -9.25 3.99 2.62
N SER A 168 -9.30 4.41 3.89
CA SER A 168 -10.56 4.79 4.52
C SER A 168 -11.01 6.16 3.99
N LYS A 169 -12.33 6.32 3.85
CA LYS A 169 -12.90 7.62 3.50
C LYS A 169 -12.51 8.61 4.60
N ARG A 170 -11.91 9.73 4.19
CA ARG A 170 -11.52 10.81 5.12
C ARG A 170 -12.73 11.49 5.78
N TYR A 171 -13.87 11.49 5.09
CA TYR A 171 -15.10 12.11 5.53
C TYR A 171 -16.23 11.07 5.53
N ASP A 172 -17.20 11.27 6.42
CA ASP A 172 -18.43 10.49 6.44
C ASP A 172 -19.22 10.70 5.14
N SER A 173 -20.11 9.76 4.82
CA SER A 173 -20.89 9.77 3.58
C SER A 173 -21.71 11.05 3.41
N TRP A 174 -22.37 11.51 4.48
CA TRP A 174 -23.22 12.71 4.45
C TRP A 174 -22.42 13.98 4.12
N VAL A 175 -21.16 14.07 4.55
CA VAL A 175 -20.27 15.20 4.22
C VAL A 175 -19.92 15.17 2.74
N ALA A 176 -19.66 13.98 2.19
CA ALA A 176 -19.38 13.81 0.78
C ALA A 176 -20.60 14.19 -0.09
N GLU A 177 -21.81 13.84 0.34
CA GLU A 177 -23.06 14.25 -0.31
C GLU A 177 -23.20 15.77 -0.39
N GLU A 178 -22.93 16.50 0.70
CA GLU A 178 -23.00 17.97 0.69
C GLU A 178 -21.89 18.62 -0.16
N ILE A 179 -20.70 18.01 -0.21
CA ILE A 179 -19.65 18.43 -1.13
C ILE A 179 -20.13 18.26 -2.57
N ASP A 180 -20.71 17.11 -2.90
CA ASP A 180 -21.18 16.83 -4.24
C ASP A 180 -22.31 17.77 -4.65
N ARG A 181 -23.28 17.99 -3.75
CA ARG A 181 -24.34 18.96 -3.92
C ARG A 181 -23.80 20.35 -4.20
N ALA A 182 -22.82 20.81 -3.43
CA ALA A 182 -22.25 22.14 -3.65
C ALA A 182 -21.51 22.28 -4.98
N ILE A 183 -20.84 21.20 -5.43
CA ILE A 183 -20.22 21.19 -6.75
C ILE A 183 -21.30 21.30 -7.82
N ASP A 184 -22.41 20.56 -7.71
CA ASP A 184 -23.50 20.60 -8.70
C ASP A 184 -24.24 21.95 -8.71
N GLU A 185 -24.43 22.60 -7.57
CA GLU A 185 -25.14 23.88 -7.48
C GLU A 185 -24.29 25.09 -7.90
N VAL A 186 -22.96 25.04 -7.70
CA VAL A 186 -22.08 26.21 -7.90
C VAL A 186 -21.08 26.02 -9.01
N TYR A 187 -20.42 24.86 -9.09
CA TYR A 187 -19.31 24.64 -10.00
C TYR A 187 -19.77 24.02 -11.32
N ALA A 188 -20.58 22.96 -11.29
CA ALA A 188 -21.05 22.25 -12.46
C ALA A 188 -22.39 22.82 -12.95
N THR A 189 -22.38 24.13 -13.22
CA THR A 189 -23.53 24.90 -13.75
C THR A 189 -23.08 25.82 -14.88
N GLU A 190 -24.03 26.31 -15.67
CA GLU A 190 -23.80 27.26 -16.78
C GLU A 190 -23.17 28.59 -16.30
N LEU A 191 -23.40 28.97 -15.04
CA LEU A 191 -22.81 30.17 -14.43
C LEU A 191 -21.31 29.98 -14.09
N LYS A 192 -20.78 28.75 -14.18
CA LYS A 192 -19.35 28.43 -14.11
C LYS A 192 -18.65 28.92 -12.84
N GLY A 193 -19.28 28.76 -11.67
CA GLY A 193 -18.68 29.16 -10.40
C GLY A 193 -17.30 28.53 -10.15
N SER A 194 -16.53 29.20 -9.29
CA SER A 194 -15.17 28.79 -8.95
C SER A 194 -15.13 27.67 -7.91
N ILE A 195 -14.02 26.91 -7.88
CA ILE A 195 -13.75 25.89 -6.85
C ILE A 195 -13.85 26.49 -5.43
N ARG A 196 -13.43 27.75 -5.27
CA ARG A 196 -13.50 28.46 -3.98
C ARG A 196 -14.95 28.73 -3.57
N GLN A 197 -15.82 29.11 -4.49
CA GLN A 197 -17.24 29.33 -4.20
C GLN A 197 -17.94 28.01 -3.84
N ALA A 198 -17.69 26.94 -4.59
CA ALA A 198 -18.22 25.62 -4.25
C ALA A 198 -17.73 25.13 -2.87
N MET A 199 -16.48 25.42 -2.51
CA MET A 199 -15.95 25.13 -1.17
C MET A 199 -16.69 25.89 -0.06
N PHE A 200 -16.94 27.19 -0.24
CA PHE A 200 -17.68 27.97 0.77
C PHE A 200 -19.11 27.49 0.91
N HIS A 201 -19.78 27.25 -0.22
CA HIS A 201 -21.14 26.73 -0.25
C HIS A 201 -21.25 25.35 0.42
N ALA A 202 -20.32 24.43 0.12
CA ALA A 202 -20.24 23.14 0.79
C ALA A 202 -20.06 23.26 2.31
N ARG A 203 -19.25 24.21 2.79
CA ARG A 203 -19.10 24.45 4.24
C ARG A 203 -20.40 24.88 4.89
N ASP A 204 -21.16 25.72 4.20
CA ASP A 204 -22.42 26.23 4.74
C ASP A 204 -23.49 25.13 4.76
N LEU A 205 -23.61 24.34 3.68
CA LEU A 205 -24.47 23.15 3.64
C LEU A 205 -24.14 22.16 4.77
N ILE A 206 -22.86 21.83 4.94
CA ILE A 206 -22.39 20.93 6.01
C ILE A 206 -22.77 21.47 7.40
N ARG A 207 -22.59 22.77 7.65
CA ARG A 207 -22.93 23.39 8.95
C ARG A 207 -24.42 23.37 9.21
N VAL A 208 -25.23 23.71 8.21
CA VAL A 208 -26.70 23.72 8.31
C VAL A 208 -27.20 22.31 8.62
N ARG A 209 -26.76 21.30 7.88
CA ARG A 209 -27.17 19.91 8.10
C ARG A 209 -26.68 19.38 9.45
N ALA A 210 -25.43 19.67 9.82
CA ALA A 210 -24.90 19.27 11.12
C ALA A 210 -25.70 19.87 12.29
N ALA A 211 -26.10 21.14 12.19
CA ALA A 211 -26.93 21.78 13.21
C ALA A 211 -28.36 21.22 13.25
N ALA A 212 -28.96 20.93 12.09
CA ALA A 212 -30.32 20.41 12.00
C ALA A 212 -30.44 18.96 12.50
N GLU A 213 -29.46 18.12 12.19
CA GLU A 213 -29.46 16.68 12.50
C GLU A 213 -28.65 16.33 13.77
N GLY A 214 -28.01 17.33 14.41
CA GLY A 214 -27.14 17.10 15.58
C GLY A 214 -25.87 16.30 15.26
N LEU A 215 -25.38 16.36 14.03
CA LEU A 215 -24.20 15.61 13.58
C LEU A 215 -22.89 16.31 13.98
N PRO A 216 -21.82 15.55 14.27
CA PRO A 216 -20.52 16.14 14.56
C PRO A 216 -19.89 16.75 13.30
N LEU A 217 -19.30 17.94 13.42
CA LEU A 217 -18.59 18.56 12.29
C LEU A 217 -17.34 17.75 11.91
N PRO A 218 -17.10 17.54 10.61
CA PRO A 218 -15.92 16.81 10.15
C PRO A 218 -14.66 17.63 10.46
N THR A 219 -13.78 17.07 11.30
CA THR A 219 -12.50 17.66 11.73
C THR A 219 -12.57 18.84 12.73
N ARG A 220 -11.60 18.89 13.67
CA ARG A 220 -11.40 19.99 14.64
C ARG A 220 -10.94 21.33 14.04
N SER A 221 -10.81 21.41 12.71
CA SER A 221 -10.43 22.63 12.02
C SER A 221 -11.64 23.56 11.91
N LYS A 222 -11.42 24.87 12.07
CA LYS A 222 -12.45 25.93 12.00
C LYS A 222 -13.29 25.91 10.71
N HIS A 223 -12.83 25.20 9.69
CA HIS A 223 -13.35 25.27 8.34
C HIS A 223 -14.05 24.01 7.82
N ALA A 224 -14.18 22.94 8.62
CA ALA A 224 -14.78 21.64 8.27
C ALA A 224 -14.12 20.90 7.07
N ILE A 225 -14.06 21.54 5.91
CA ILE A 225 -13.46 21.05 4.67
C ILE A 225 -12.48 22.06 4.07
N GLY A 226 -11.52 21.59 3.29
CA GLY A 226 -10.53 22.41 2.59
C GLY A 226 -10.67 22.34 1.07
N ARG A 227 -10.00 23.26 0.35
CA ARG A 227 -10.02 23.33 -1.13
C ARG A 227 -9.67 21.99 -1.79
N LYS A 228 -8.70 21.26 -1.24
CA LYS A 228 -8.27 19.97 -1.80
C LYS A 228 -9.35 18.89 -1.77
N ALA A 229 -10.30 18.97 -0.83
CA ALA A 229 -11.44 18.07 -0.79
C ALA A 229 -12.35 18.26 -2.01
N ILE A 230 -12.62 19.52 -2.37
CA ILE A 230 -13.42 19.88 -3.56
C ILE A 230 -12.68 19.50 -4.84
N GLU A 231 -11.40 19.83 -4.96
CA GLU A 231 -10.60 19.46 -6.14
C GLU A 231 -10.57 17.94 -6.37
N ASN A 232 -10.39 17.16 -5.30
CA ASN A 232 -10.41 15.70 -5.39
C ASN A 232 -11.79 15.15 -5.73
N ALA A 233 -12.87 15.78 -5.24
CA ALA A 233 -14.23 15.40 -5.60
C ALA A 233 -14.52 15.69 -7.08
N ILE A 234 -14.13 16.88 -7.58
CA ILE A 234 -14.24 17.23 -9.00
C ILE A 234 -13.40 16.27 -9.86
N ALA A 235 -12.16 15.96 -9.47
CA ALA A 235 -11.29 15.06 -10.24
C ALA A 235 -11.81 13.62 -10.32
N LYS A 236 -12.62 13.18 -9.35
CA LYS A 236 -13.28 11.87 -9.39
C LYS A 236 -14.52 11.85 -10.29
N ARG A 237 -15.08 13.02 -10.62
CA ARG A 237 -16.18 13.13 -11.56
C ARG A 237 -15.68 12.97 -12.98
N GLY A 238 -16.56 12.55 -13.88
CA GLY A 238 -16.25 12.51 -15.30
C GLY A 238 -15.99 13.93 -15.82
N TYR A 239 -14.87 14.12 -16.55
CA TYR A 239 -14.59 15.39 -17.22
C TYR A 239 -15.74 15.76 -18.18
N TRP A 240 -16.29 14.77 -18.88
CA TRP A 240 -17.46 14.90 -19.76
C TRP A 240 -18.69 15.49 -19.06
N GLU A 241 -19.11 14.87 -17.96
CA GLU A 241 -20.30 15.28 -17.22
C GLU A 241 -20.18 16.70 -16.69
N THR A 242 -19.00 17.03 -16.16
CA THR A 242 -18.71 18.37 -15.65
C THR A 242 -18.72 19.41 -16.76
N LEU A 243 -18.11 19.10 -17.92
CA LEU A 243 -18.05 20.01 -19.05
C LEU A 243 -19.42 20.21 -19.69
N SER A 244 -20.19 19.14 -19.88
CA SER A 244 -21.54 19.19 -20.46
C SER A 244 -22.50 20.05 -19.62
N LYS A 245 -22.36 20.06 -18.29
CA LYS A 245 -23.17 20.93 -17.42
C LYS A 245 -22.72 22.39 -17.44
N ARG A 246 -21.43 22.65 -17.70
CA ARG A 246 -20.84 24.00 -17.67
C ARG A 246 -20.96 24.74 -19.00
N GLU A 247 -20.75 24.03 -20.10
CA GLU A 247 -20.67 24.59 -21.46
C GLU A 247 -21.89 24.23 -22.32
N GLY A 248 -22.73 23.30 -21.85
CA GLY A 248 -23.76 22.67 -22.66
C GLY A 248 -23.21 21.50 -23.47
N ARG A 249 -24.13 20.65 -23.94
CA ARG A 249 -23.78 19.39 -24.61
C ARG A 249 -23.00 19.61 -25.91
N GLN A 250 -23.49 20.48 -26.79
CA GLN A 250 -22.86 20.71 -28.11
C GLN A 250 -21.43 21.23 -27.98
N GLU A 251 -21.20 22.18 -27.07
CA GLU A 251 -19.88 22.75 -26.84
C GLU A 251 -18.94 21.75 -26.18
N ALA A 252 -19.45 20.92 -25.25
CA ALA A 252 -18.68 19.81 -24.69
C ALA A 252 -18.28 18.80 -25.79
N GLU A 253 -19.21 18.42 -26.69
CA GLU A 253 -18.92 17.53 -27.83
C GLU A 253 -17.85 18.15 -28.74
N ARG A 254 -17.93 19.45 -29.01
CA ARG A 254 -16.95 20.19 -29.82
C ARG A 254 -15.56 20.18 -29.18
N GLN A 255 -15.47 20.43 -27.88
CA GLN A 255 -14.19 20.48 -27.14
C GLN A 255 -13.56 19.10 -26.95
N MET A 256 -14.38 18.06 -26.73
CA MET A 256 -13.91 16.68 -26.56
C MET A 256 -13.73 15.94 -27.89
N ARG A 257 -14.10 16.54 -29.01
CA ARG A 257 -13.91 15.93 -30.33
C ARG A 257 -12.43 15.63 -30.51
N LEU A 258 -12.12 14.35 -30.72
CA LEU A 258 -10.78 13.92 -31.11
C LEU A 258 -10.40 14.66 -32.39
N LYS A 259 -9.46 15.59 -32.28
CA LYS A 259 -8.84 16.22 -33.45
C LYS A 259 -7.87 15.20 -34.02
N GLY A 260 -8.26 14.58 -35.13
CA GLY A 260 -7.36 13.73 -35.91
C GLY A 260 -6.21 14.56 -36.50
N ALA A 261 -5.25 13.87 -37.11
CA ALA A 261 -4.31 14.57 -37.97
C ALA A 261 -5.12 15.32 -39.05
N GLY A 262 -4.83 16.60 -39.22
CA GLY A 262 -5.36 17.34 -40.37
C GLY A 262 -5.01 16.61 -41.67
N PRO A 263 -5.76 16.84 -42.74
CA PRO A 263 -5.45 16.25 -44.04
C PRO A 263 -3.98 16.53 -44.40
N GLN A 264 -3.30 15.50 -44.90
CA GLN A 264 -1.88 15.56 -45.23
C GLN A 264 -1.72 15.81 -46.72
N ALA A 265 -1.06 16.90 -47.08
CA ALA A 265 -0.75 17.29 -48.44
C ALA A 265 0.64 16.80 -48.85
N GLU A 266 0.76 16.13 -50.00
CA GLU A 266 2.04 15.63 -50.53
C GLU A 266 2.81 16.69 -51.32
N TYR A 267 2.15 17.76 -51.76
CA TYR A 267 2.73 18.85 -52.57
C TYR A 267 2.05 20.20 -52.29
N PRO A 268 2.73 21.33 -52.57
CA PRO A 268 2.13 22.66 -52.43
C PRO A 268 0.81 22.78 -53.21
N LEU A 269 -0.21 23.38 -52.60
CA LEU A 269 -1.58 23.51 -53.15
C LEU A 269 -2.33 22.18 -53.37
N ALA A 270 -1.86 21.04 -52.84
CA ALA A 270 -2.65 19.80 -52.86
C ALA A 270 -3.98 19.94 -52.10
N GLU A 271 -4.03 20.88 -51.14
CA GLU A 271 -5.23 21.27 -50.41
C GLU A 271 -5.23 22.78 -50.18
N VAL A 272 -6.41 23.39 -50.28
CA VAL A 272 -6.62 24.82 -50.03
C VAL A 272 -7.80 24.95 -49.08
N GLU A 273 -7.51 25.42 -47.87
CA GLU A 273 -8.54 25.79 -46.90
C GLU A 273 -8.96 27.24 -47.14
N ILE A 274 -10.24 27.46 -47.40
CA ILE A 274 -10.83 28.80 -47.52
C ILE A 274 -11.59 29.06 -46.23
N ASP A 275 -10.96 29.80 -45.33
CA ASP A 275 -11.62 30.24 -44.10
C ASP A 275 -12.29 31.61 -44.32
N HIS A 276 -13.45 31.78 -43.72
CA HIS A 276 -14.17 33.06 -43.74
C HIS A 276 -14.16 33.64 -42.34
N THR A 277 -13.62 34.85 -42.21
CA THR A 277 -13.60 35.56 -40.93
C THR A 277 -14.48 36.78 -41.06
N LEU A 278 -15.49 36.88 -40.19
CA LEU A 278 -16.27 38.11 -40.06
C LEU A 278 -15.35 39.20 -39.51
N LEU A 279 -15.17 40.26 -40.30
CA LEU A 279 -14.45 41.45 -39.87
C LEU A 279 -15.42 42.38 -39.16
N ASP A 280 -15.14 42.69 -37.89
CA ASP A 280 -15.93 43.62 -37.09
C ASP A 280 -15.54 45.07 -37.45
N ILE A 281 -15.89 45.48 -38.67
CA ILE A 281 -15.65 46.82 -39.20
C ILE A 281 -16.98 47.50 -39.55
N ILE A 282 -17.13 48.75 -39.11
CA ILE A 282 -18.22 49.62 -39.55
C ILE A 282 -17.76 50.28 -40.84
N VAL A 283 -18.32 49.86 -41.98
CA VAL A 283 -18.11 50.50 -43.28
C VAL A 283 -19.06 51.68 -43.39
N ARG A 284 -18.54 52.89 -43.59
CA ARG A 284 -19.31 54.12 -43.85
C ARG A 284 -19.32 54.45 -45.33
#